data_AF-A0A4Y2Q2R3-F1
#
_entry.id   AF-A0A4Y2Q2R3-F1
#
_cell.length_a   1.000
_cell.length_b   1.000
_cell.length_c   1.000
_cell.angle_alpha   90.00
_cell.angle_beta   90.00
_cell.angle_gamma   90.00
#
_symmetry.space_group_name_H-M   'P 1'
#
loop_
_entity.id
_entity.type
_entity.pdbx_description
1 polymer ?
#
loop_
_entity_poly.entity_id
_entity_poly.type
_entity_poly.pdbx_seq_one_letter_code
_entity_poly.pdbx_strand_id
1 'polypeptide(L)'
;RTAEEFKGFQRLFSQFLQGTSSTVQWEKVEPLPEGAVIGYKSLTSPETKKIKEMLSKLVVVKLNGGLGTTMGCTGPKSIIPVRNELTFLDLTVQQIEHLNKTYDTDVPLVLMNSFNTDEDTHKVLPKYRGLRMKIYTFNQSRYPRLNKESLLPIGRTLNNPDPESYPRLNKESLLPIGRTLNNPDPES
;
A
#
# COMPACT_ATOMS: atom_id res chain seq x y z
N ARG A 1 -13.03 -5.78 -12.07
CA ARG A 1 -12.33 -5.93 -10.77
C ARG A 1 -12.53 -7.33 -10.18
N THR A 2 -13.76 -7.73 -9.82
CA THR A 2 -14.06 -9.03 -9.18
C THR A 2 -13.58 -10.27 -9.96
N ALA A 3 -13.70 -10.28 -11.29
CA ALA A 3 -13.21 -11.39 -12.11
C ALA A 3 -11.68 -11.51 -12.14
N GLU A 4 -10.96 -10.38 -12.16
CA GLU A 4 -9.49 -10.36 -12.07
C GLU A 4 -9.03 -10.84 -10.68
N GLU A 5 -9.72 -10.42 -9.62
CA GLU A 5 -9.46 -10.87 -8.25
C GLU A 5 -9.69 -12.37 -8.09
N PHE A 6 -10.78 -12.90 -8.62
CA PHE A 6 -11.06 -14.33 -8.56
C PHE A 6 -10.04 -15.17 -9.34
N LYS A 7 -9.63 -14.70 -10.53
CA LYS A 7 -8.56 -15.34 -11.31
C LYS A 7 -7.22 -15.33 -10.55
N GLY A 8 -6.91 -14.22 -9.88
CA GLY A 8 -5.74 -14.09 -9.01
C GLY A 8 -5.79 -15.06 -7.82
N PHE A 9 -6.96 -15.21 -7.19
CA PHE A 9 -7.20 -16.18 -6.12
C PHE A 9 -7.05 -17.62 -6.60
N GLN A 10 -7.70 -18.00 -7.70
CA GLN A 10 -7.61 -19.34 -8.29
C GLN A 10 -6.16 -19.74 -8.57
N ARG A 11 -5.35 -18.84 -9.13
CA ARG A 11 -3.93 -19.13 -9.41
C ARG A 11 -3.15 -19.47 -8.13
N LEU A 12 -3.39 -18.75 -7.04
CA LEU A 12 -2.71 -19.00 -5.76
C LEU A 12 -3.21 -20.27 -5.09
N PHE A 13 -4.51 -20.52 -5.18
CA PHE A 13 -5.09 -21.74 -4.65
C PHE A 13 -4.52 -22.96 -5.38
N SER A 14 -4.38 -22.89 -6.71
CA SER A 14 -3.69 -23.92 -7.49
C SER A 14 -2.23 -24.11 -7.08
N GLN A 15 -1.48 -23.03 -6.83
CA GLN A 15 -0.09 -23.13 -6.34
C GLN A 15 -0.01 -23.77 -4.95
N PHE A 16 -0.95 -23.42 -4.06
CA PHE A 16 -1.07 -24.02 -2.74
C PHE A 16 -1.33 -25.53 -2.83
N LEU A 17 -2.28 -25.96 -3.68
CA LEU A 17 -2.58 -27.38 -3.90
C LEU A 17 -1.43 -28.15 -4.55
N GLN A 18 -0.68 -27.50 -5.44
CA GLN A 18 0.52 -28.09 -6.06
C GLN A 18 1.68 -28.27 -5.08
N GLY A 19 1.56 -27.78 -3.83
CA GLY A 19 2.61 -27.92 -2.84
C GLY A 19 3.91 -27.24 -3.28
N THR A 20 3.83 -26.19 -4.10
CA THR A 20 5.00 -25.38 -4.49
C THR A 20 5.43 -24.49 -3.33
N SER A 21 5.71 -25.09 -2.17
CA SER A 21 6.70 -24.53 -1.27
C SER A 21 8.03 -24.69 -1.99
N SER A 22 8.53 -23.63 -2.61
CA SER A 22 9.95 -23.51 -2.88
C SER A 22 10.65 -23.46 -1.53
N THR A 23 10.82 -24.63 -0.92
CA THR A 23 11.56 -24.77 0.33
C THR A 23 12.96 -24.28 0.03
N VAL A 24 13.44 -23.31 0.81
CA VAL A 24 14.78 -22.75 0.62
C VAL A 24 15.76 -23.89 0.85
N GLN A 25 16.50 -24.27 -0.19
CA GLN A 25 17.61 -25.20 -0.08
C GLN A 25 18.76 -24.44 0.58
N TRP A 26 18.97 -24.68 1.88
CA TRP A 26 19.91 -23.91 2.68
C TRP A 26 21.34 -24.00 2.16
N GLU A 27 21.68 -25.14 1.54
CA GLU A 27 22.97 -25.41 0.93
C GLU A 27 23.27 -24.52 -0.27
N LYS A 28 22.24 -23.90 -0.88
CA LYS A 28 22.36 -22.97 -2.00
C LYS A 28 22.33 -21.50 -1.57
N VAL A 29 22.21 -21.23 -0.27
CA VAL A 29 22.21 -19.86 0.26
C VAL A 29 23.66 -19.41 0.38
N GLU A 30 24.06 -18.52 -0.52
CA GLU A 30 25.38 -17.90 -0.52
C GLU A 30 25.29 -16.46 0.02
N PRO A 31 26.38 -15.94 0.64
CA PRO A 31 26.48 -14.53 0.95
C PRO A 31 26.22 -13.69 -0.30
N LEU A 32 25.55 -12.55 -0.13
CA LEU A 32 25.33 -11.62 -1.23
C LEU A 32 26.68 -11.16 -1.81
N PRO A 33 26.79 -11.00 -3.14
CA PRO A 33 28.03 -10.56 -3.73
C PRO A 33 28.41 -9.17 -3.24
N GLU A 34 29.71 -8.89 -3.25
CA GLU A 34 30.24 -7.60 -2.82
C GLU A 34 29.61 -6.46 -3.64
N GLY A 35 29.10 -5.44 -2.97
CA GLY A 35 28.38 -4.32 -3.60
C GLY A 35 26.89 -4.53 -3.85
N ALA A 36 26.32 -5.73 -3.61
CA ALA A 36 24.87 -5.95 -3.73
C ALA A 36 24.05 -5.15 -2.69
N VAL A 37 24.65 -4.89 -1.52
CA VAL A 37 24.09 -4.03 -0.48
C VAL A 37 25.06 -2.89 -0.26
N ILE A 38 24.65 -1.68 -0.62
CA ILE A 38 25.47 -0.47 -0.53
C ILE A 38 25.14 0.22 0.80
N GLY A 39 26.17 0.55 1.57
CA GLY A 39 25.98 1.25 2.84
C GLY A 39 25.50 2.68 2.64
N TYR A 40 24.50 3.12 3.41
CA TYR A 40 23.90 4.47 3.27
C TYR A 40 24.93 5.61 3.30
N LYS A 41 25.97 5.50 4.14
CA LYS A 41 27.03 6.52 4.27
C LYS A 41 27.88 6.70 3.01
N SER A 42 27.88 5.72 2.10
CA SER A 42 28.62 5.80 0.83
C SER A 42 27.87 6.54 -0.27
N LEU A 43 26.58 6.83 -0.05
CA LEU A 43 25.76 7.56 -1.02
C LEU A 43 26.13 9.05 -1.00
N THR A 44 26.37 9.62 -2.18
CA THR A 44 26.63 11.04 -2.34
C THR A 44 25.33 11.84 -2.34
N SER A 45 25.34 13.00 -1.69
CA SER A 45 24.18 13.90 -1.71
C SER A 45 24.12 14.63 -3.06
N PRO A 46 23.00 14.56 -3.80
CA PRO A 46 22.85 15.25 -5.06
C PRO A 46 22.72 16.77 -4.87
N GLU A 47 23.10 17.53 -5.89
CA GLU A 47 22.88 18.98 -5.93
C GLU A 47 21.39 19.34 -5.97
N THR A 48 21.03 20.50 -5.44
CA THR A 48 19.64 20.98 -5.33
C THR A 48 18.87 20.95 -6.66
N LYS A 49 19.51 21.32 -7.78
CA LYS A 49 18.87 21.27 -9.11
C LYS A 49 18.49 19.84 -9.50
N LYS A 50 19.39 18.89 -9.25
CA LYS A 50 19.18 17.47 -9.52
C LYS A 50 18.14 16.85 -8.59
N ILE A 51 18.06 17.31 -7.34
CA ILE A 51 16.99 16.90 -6.40
C ILE A 51 15.62 17.20 -6.98
N LYS A 52 15.38 18.41 -7.50
CA LYS A 52 14.09 18.79 -8.11
C LYS A 52 13.71 17.87 -9.28
N GLU A 53 14.66 17.56 -10.15
CA GLU A 53 14.46 16.65 -11.30
C GLU A 53 14.22 15.19 -10.90
N MET A 54 14.82 14.74 -9.79
CA MET A 54 14.59 13.39 -9.28
C MET A 54 13.22 13.28 -8.60
N LEU A 55 12.84 14.31 -7.82
CA LEU A 55 11.56 14.37 -7.15
C LEU A 55 10.38 14.47 -8.12
N SER A 56 10.53 15.13 -9.27
CA SER A 56 9.46 15.16 -10.29
C SER A 56 9.16 13.79 -10.91
N LYS A 57 10.03 12.79 -10.71
CA LYS A 57 9.85 11.40 -11.15
C LYS A 57 9.45 10.46 -10.01
N LEU A 58 9.33 10.97 -8.78
CA LEU A 58 9.08 10.19 -7.57
C LEU A 58 7.59 10.16 -7.25
N VAL A 59 7.10 9.00 -6.81
CA VAL A 59 5.78 8.84 -6.18
C VAL A 59 5.97 8.19 -4.81
N VAL A 60 5.30 8.71 -3.79
CA VAL A 60 5.33 8.12 -2.44
C VAL A 60 4.10 7.24 -2.26
N VAL A 61 4.31 5.96 -1.99
CA VAL A 61 3.22 5.00 -1.72
C VAL A 61 3.21 4.61 -0.24
N LYS A 62 2.05 4.66 0.40
CA LYS A 62 1.84 4.18 1.78
C LYS A 62 0.83 3.05 1.80
N LEU A 63 1.18 1.97 2.50
CA LEU A 63 0.30 0.83 2.70
C LEU A 63 -0.66 1.13 3.87
N ASN A 64 -1.91 1.44 3.54
CA ASN A 64 -2.95 1.90 4.47
C ASN A 64 -4.08 0.86 4.67
N GLY A 65 -3.79 -0.41 4.42
CA GLY A 65 -4.76 -1.51 4.61
C GLY A 65 -4.84 -2.05 6.04
N GLY A 66 -3.98 -1.59 6.95
CA GLY A 66 -3.87 -2.10 8.31
C GLY A 66 -4.88 -1.46 9.26
N LEU A 67 -5.52 -2.28 10.07
CA LEU A 67 -6.40 -1.84 11.15
C LEU A 67 -5.64 -1.63 12.47
N GLY A 68 -6.15 -0.73 13.31
CA GLY A 68 -5.64 -0.45 14.65
C GLY A 68 -6.01 -1.47 15.73
N THR A 69 -6.56 -2.63 15.38
CA THR A 69 -7.20 -3.56 16.33
C THR A 69 -6.25 -4.08 17.40
N THR A 70 -4.97 -4.29 17.08
CA THR A 70 -3.96 -4.69 18.07
C THR A 70 -3.68 -3.63 19.13
N MET A 71 -4.08 -2.38 18.88
CA MET A 71 -3.95 -1.25 19.81
C MET A 71 -5.30 -0.89 20.47
N GLY A 72 -6.33 -1.72 20.30
CA GLY A 72 -7.67 -1.49 20.85
C GLY A 72 -8.48 -0.39 20.14
N CYS A 73 -7.99 0.13 19.01
CA CYS A 73 -8.68 1.15 18.23
C CYS A 73 -9.51 0.52 17.11
N THR A 74 -10.67 1.11 16.83
CA THR A 74 -11.47 0.82 15.63
C THR A 74 -11.01 1.70 14.47
N GLY A 75 -10.87 1.12 13.28
CA GLY A 75 -10.52 1.86 12.05
C GLY A 75 -9.04 1.77 11.61
N PRO A 76 -8.65 2.57 10.61
CA PRO A 76 -7.32 2.52 10.00
C PRO A 76 -6.23 2.94 10.98
N LYS A 77 -5.12 2.18 11.00
CA LYS A 77 -3.98 2.48 11.86
C LYS A 77 -3.37 3.85 11.58
N SER A 78 -3.50 4.35 10.35
CA SER A 78 -2.96 5.65 9.93
C SER A 78 -3.65 6.86 10.56
N ILE A 79 -4.91 6.72 11.00
CA ILE A 79 -5.74 7.79 11.58
C ILE A 79 -5.57 7.87 13.10
N ILE A 80 -4.79 6.95 13.69
CA ILE A 80 -4.57 6.93 15.14
C ILE A 80 -3.64 8.10 15.52
N PRO A 81 -4.01 8.91 16.53
CA PRO A 81 -3.16 9.99 17.01
C PRO A 81 -1.89 9.42 17.63
N VAL A 82 -0.75 10.01 17.30
CA VAL A 82 0.59 9.53 17.71
C VAL A 82 1.26 10.53 18.62
N ARG A 83 1.30 11.81 18.22
CA ARG A 83 2.00 12.86 18.95
C ARG A 83 1.31 14.19 18.71
N ASN A 84 1.04 14.92 19.78
CA ASN A 84 0.39 16.25 19.72
C ASN A 84 -0.91 16.21 18.90
N GLU A 85 -1.73 15.17 19.09
CA GLU A 85 -2.96 14.94 18.30
C GLU A 85 -2.76 14.74 16.79
N LEU A 86 -1.52 14.66 16.29
CA LEU A 86 -1.23 14.34 14.90
C LEU A 86 -1.26 12.84 14.67
N THR A 87 -1.98 12.46 13.62
CA THR A 87 -2.05 11.07 13.15
C THR A 87 -0.82 10.69 12.32
N PHE A 88 -0.59 9.39 12.07
CA PHE A 88 0.47 8.97 11.15
C PHE A 88 0.27 9.54 9.73
N LEU A 89 -0.98 9.67 9.31
CA LEU A 89 -1.31 10.27 8.01
C LEU A 89 -0.95 11.75 8.00
N ASP A 90 -1.27 12.50 9.05
CA ASP A 90 -0.90 13.91 9.19
C ASP A 90 0.62 14.12 9.09
N LEU A 91 1.40 13.30 9.81
CA LEU A 91 2.86 13.38 9.78
C LEU A 91 3.42 13.10 8.38
N THR A 92 2.85 12.13 7.67
CA THR A 92 3.26 11.80 6.30
C THR A 92 2.95 12.95 5.34
N VAL A 93 1.75 13.52 5.45
CA VAL A 93 1.32 14.66 4.63
C VAL A 93 2.22 15.87 4.89
N GLN A 94 2.51 16.20 6.15
CA GLN A 94 3.41 17.30 6.51
C GLN A 94 4.82 17.11 5.95
N GLN A 95 5.36 15.89 5.98
CA GLN A 95 6.69 15.59 5.41
C GLN A 95 6.74 15.85 3.91
N ILE A 96 5.73 15.39 3.16
CA ILE A 96 5.67 15.54 1.70
C ILE A 96 5.38 17.00 1.32
N GLU A 97 4.49 17.67 2.06
CA GLU A 97 4.20 19.08 1.84
C GLU A 97 5.44 19.94 2.08
N HIS A 98 6.18 19.69 3.16
CA HIS A 98 7.43 20.39 3.44
C HIS A 98 8.46 20.17 2.32
N LEU A 99 8.57 18.93 1.83
CA LEU A 99 9.43 18.58 0.71
C LEU A 99 9.03 19.32 -0.57
N ASN A 100 7.74 19.36 -0.91
CA ASN A 100 7.23 20.05 -2.10
C ASN A 100 7.41 21.57 -2.03
N LYS A 101 7.25 22.17 -0.85
CA LYS A 101 7.52 23.61 -0.62
C LYS A 101 9.01 23.94 -0.72
N THR A 102 9.88 23.09 -0.18
CA THR A 102 11.33 23.32 -0.12
C THR A 102 12.01 23.22 -1.47
N TYR A 103 11.62 22.23 -2.29
CA TYR A 103 12.24 21.97 -3.59
C TYR A 103 11.40 22.45 -4.78
N ASP A 104 10.25 23.08 -4.52
CA ASP A 104 9.32 23.57 -5.53
C ASP A 104 8.86 22.44 -6.48
N THR A 105 8.36 21.35 -5.90
CA THR A 105 7.90 20.13 -6.60
C THR A 105 6.43 19.81 -6.30
N ASP A 106 5.88 18.80 -6.99
CA ASP A 106 4.52 18.26 -6.78
C ASP A 106 4.60 16.73 -6.66
N VAL A 107 5.28 16.23 -5.63
CA VAL A 107 5.37 14.79 -5.35
C VAL A 107 4.01 14.30 -4.84
N PRO A 108 3.37 13.32 -5.52
CA PRO A 108 2.10 12.79 -5.10
C PRO A 108 2.24 11.72 -4.00
N LEU A 109 1.25 11.66 -3.12
CA LEU A 109 1.06 10.61 -2.14
C LEU A 109 -0.01 9.64 -2.61
N VAL A 110 0.28 8.34 -2.62
CA VAL A 110 -0.68 7.29 -2.96
C VAL A 110 -0.93 6.43 -1.72
N LEU A 111 -2.19 6.34 -1.30
CA LEU A 111 -2.63 5.49 -0.19
C LEU A 111 -3.24 4.20 -0.75
N MET A 112 -2.60 3.08 -0.43
CA MET A 112 -3.13 1.75 -0.73
C MET A 112 -4.04 1.30 0.43
N ASN A 113 -5.33 1.53 0.29
CA ASN A 113 -6.35 1.17 1.28
C ASN A 113 -6.73 -0.32 1.18
N SER A 114 -7.54 -0.76 2.13
CA SER A 114 -8.29 -2.02 2.09
C SER A 114 -9.78 -1.72 2.13
N PHE A 115 -10.63 -2.69 1.79
CA PHE A 115 -12.08 -2.57 2.01
C PHE A 115 -12.47 -2.26 3.47
N ASN A 116 -11.60 -2.56 4.44
CA ASN A 116 -11.80 -2.23 5.86
C ASN A 116 -11.38 -0.79 6.23
N THR A 117 -10.61 -0.13 5.38
CA THR A 117 -9.99 1.17 5.70
C THR A 117 -10.35 2.27 4.71
N ASP A 118 -10.91 1.93 3.55
CA ASP A 118 -11.16 2.85 2.45
C ASP A 118 -12.13 3.96 2.84
N GLU A 119 -13.30 3.60 3.36
CA GLU A 119 -14.36 4.54 3.70
C GLU A 119 -13.91 5.54 4.78
N ASP A 120 -13.28 5.04 5.84
CA ASP A 120 -12.76 5.88 6.92
C ASP A 120 -11.61 6.79 6.46
N THR A 121 -10.79 6.31 5.53
CA THR A 121 -9.74 7.14 4.91
C THR A 121 -10.36 8.24 4.07
N HIS A 122 -11.38 7.96 3.25
CA HIS A 122 -12.07 8.96 2.44
C HIS A 122 -12.74 10.06 3.28
N LYS A 123 -13.22 9.73 4.49
CA LYS A 123 -13.79 10.73 5.42
C LYS A 123 -12.76 11.75 5.92
N VAL A 124 -11.49 11.38 6.02
CA VAL A 124 -10.43 12.28 6.52
C VAL A 124 -9.69 13.04 5.41
N LEU A 125 -9.71 12.56 4.17
CA LEU A 125 -9.03 13.21 3.04
C LEU A 125 -9.40 14.68 2.81
N PRO A 126 -10.66 15.13 2.99
CA PRO A 126 -11.02 16.53 2.83
C PRO A 126 -10.21 17.50 3.70
N LYS A 127 -9.67 17.04 4.83
CA LYS A 127 -8.77 17.83 5.72
C LYS A 127 -7.52 18.32 4.98
N TYR A 128 -7.07 17.60 3.97
CA TYR A 128 -5.83 17.87 3.24
C TYR A 128 -6.05 18.62 1.92
N ARG A 129 -7.29 19.01 1.61
CA ARG A 129 -7.59 19.82 0.42
C ARG A 129 -6.90 21.18 0.54
N GLY A 130 -6.28 21.63 -0.55
CA GLY A 130 -5.57 22.92 -0.61
C GLY A 130 -4.10 22.87 -0.18
N LEU A 131 -3.60 21.72 0.28
CA LEU A 131 -2.16 21.52 0.48
C LEU A 131 -1.43 21.41 -0.87
N ARG A 132 -0.13 21.71 -0.89
CA ARG A 132 0.72 21.64 -2.08
C ARG A 132 1.13 20.18 -2.38
N MET A 133 0.15 19.32 -2.58
CA MET A 133 0.35 17.92 -2.98
C MET A 133 -0.96 17.29 -3.45
N LYS A 134 -0.84 16.26 -4.28
CA LYS A 134 -1.96 15.40 -4.70
C LYS A 134 -1.97 14.12 -3.88
N ILE A 135 -3.14 13.75 -3.37
CA ILE A 135 -3.35 12.49 -2.65
C ILE A 135 -4.25 11.61 -3.50
N TYR A 136 -3.74 10.45 -3.89
CA TYR A 136 -4.50 9.42 -4.59
C TYR A 136 -4.79 8.26 -3.65
N THR A 137 -5.95 7.64 -3.80
CA THR A 137 -6.27 6.41 -3.10
C THR A 137 -6.54 5.29 -4.09
N PHE A 138 -6.22 4.06 -3.68
CA PHE A 138 -6.71 2.88 -4.36
C PHE A 138 -6.86 1.74 -3.38
N ASN A 139 -7.83 0.88 -3.65
CA ASN A 139 -8.13 -0.25 -2.79
C ASN A 139 -7.38 -1.51 -3.27
N GLN A 140 -6.73 -2.23 -2.35
CA GLN A 140 -6.05 -3.48 -2.67
C GLN A 140 -7.05 -4.62 -2.97
N SER A 141 -6.56 -5.71 -3.57
CA SER A 141 -7.40 -6.87 -3.86
C SER A 141 -7.97 -7.52 -2.60
N ARG A 142 -9.18 -8.08 -2.74
CA ARG A 142 -9.87 -8.83 -1.68
C ARG A 142 -10.14 -10.26 -2.11
N TYR A 143 -9.72 -11.23 -1.30
CA TYR A 143 -9.91 -12.66 -1.54
C TYR A 143 -10.79 -13.32 -0.48
N PRO A 144 -11.51 -14.40 -0.83
CA PRO A 144 -12.30 -15.15 0.14
C PRO A 144 -11.38 -15.97 1.04
N ARG A 145 -11.71 -16.05 2.33
CA ARG A 145 -11.07 -16.96 3.28
C ARG A 145 -11.44 -18.40 2.94
N LEU A 146 -10.57 -19.32 3.34
CA LEU A 146 -10.77 -20.76 3.20
C LEU A 146 -11.12 -21.35 4.56
N ASN A 147 -12.06 -22.30 4.56
CA ASN A 147 -12.27 -23.16 5.72
C ASN A 147 -11.07 -24.11 5.83
N LYS A 148 -10.52 -24.26 7.04
CA LYS A 148 -9.32 -25.08 7.29
C LYS A 148 -9.55 -26.56 7.02
N GLU A 149 -10.74 -27.08 7.30
CA GLU A 149 -11.08 -28.50 7.21
C GLU A 149 -11.52 -28.88 5.80
N SER A 150 -12.40 -28.09 5.18
CA SER A 150 -12.91 -28.40 3.83
C SER A 150 -12.02 -27.88 2.70
N LEU A 151 -11.12 -26.93 2.98
CA LEU A 151 -10.32 -26.20 1.98
C LEU A 151 -11.18 -25.48 0.91
N LEU A 152 -12.45 -25.24 1.20
CA LEU A 152 -13.36 -24.52 0.33
C LEU A 152 -13.45 -23.04 0.76
N PRO A 153 -13.72 -22.11 -0.18
CA PRO A 153 -14.06 -20.74 0.15
C PRO A 153 -15.26 -20.70 1.11
N ILE A 154 -15.14 -19.92 2.19
CA ILE A 154 -16.23 -19.73 3.16
C ILE A 154 -17.32 -18.88 2.50
N GLY A 155 -16.90 -17.74 1.92
CA GLY A 155 -17.78 -16.84 1.20
C GLY A 155 -18.14 -17.35 -0.20
N ARG A 156 -19.43 -17.34 -0.52
CA ARG A 156 -19.95 -17.68 -1.86
C ARG A 156 -19.98 -16.48 -2.81
N THR A 157 -19.86 -15.26 -2.27
CA THR A 157 -19.90 -14.00 -3.02
C THR A 157 -18.84 -13.04 -2.53
N LEU A 158 -18.24 -12.28 -3.44
CA LEU A 158 -17.37 -11.15 -3.11
C LEU A 158 -18.19 -9.85 -3.06
N ASN A 159 -19.37 -9.82 -2.44
CA ASN A 159 -20.22 -8.63 -2.37
C ASN A 159 -20.24 -8.05 -0.95
N ASN A 160 -20.08 -6.73 -0.82
CA ASN A 160 -20.02 -5.96 0.44
C ASN A 160 -18.97 -6.45 1.45
N PRO A 161 -18.61 -5.69 2.51
CA PRO A 161 -17.53 -6.09 3.42
C PRO A 161 -17.93 -7.35 4.20
N ASP A 162 -17.66 -8.48 3.58
CA ASP A 162 -17.88 -9.80 4.13
C ASP A 162 -16.74 -10.11 5.11
N PRO A 163 -17.01 -10.38 6.40
CA PRO A 163 -15.99 -10.81 7.38
C PRO A 163 -15.24 -12.07 6.92
N GLU A 164 -15.82 -12.81 5.97
CA GLU A 164 -15.24 -14.00 5.36
C GLU A 164 -14.23 -13.67 4.24
N SER A 165 -13.97 -12.40 3.97
CA SER A 165 -12.93 -11.95 3.05
C SER A 165 -11.69 -11.44 3.80
N TYR A 166 -10.55 -11.39 3.11
CA TYR A 166 -9.33 -10.80 3.64
C TYR A 166 -8.61 -9.95 2.58
N PRO A 167 -7.98 -8.83 2.98
CA PRO A 167 -7.17 -8.04 2.08
C PRO A 167 -5.85 -8.75 1.80
N ARG A 168 -5.44 -8.82 0.53
CA ARG A 168 -4.17 -9.45 0.16
C ARG A 168 -3.15 -8.42 -0.32
N LEU A 169 -2.05 -8.31 0.44
CA LEU A 169 -0.84 -7.65 -0.04
C LEU A 169 -0.04 -8.61 -0.93
N ASN A 170 0.18 -8.22 -2.18
CA ASN A 170 0.98 -8.98 -3.14
C ASN A 170 1.53 -8.07 -4.26
N LYS A 171 2.45 -8.59 -5.09
CA LYS A 171 3.00 -7.80 -6.22
C LYS A 171 1.92 -7.23 -7.15
N GLU A 172 0.81 -7.95 -7.33
CA GLU A 172 -0.32 -7.54 -8.15
C GLU A 172 -1.20 -6.47 -7.49
N SER A 173 -1.19 -6.36 -6.16
CA SER A 173 -1.86 -5.25 -5.47
C SER A 173 -1.20 -3.89 -5.74
N LEU A 174 -0.02 -3.85 -6.37
CA LEU A 174 0.60 -2.62 -6.86
C LEU A 174 0.23 -2.31 -8.32
N LEU A 175 -0.37 -3.25 -9.07
CA LEU A 175 -0.81 -3.02 -10.46
C LEU A 175 -1.82 -1.87 -10.60
N PRO A 176 -2.75 -1.64 -9.65
CA PRO A 176 -3.66 -0.51 -9.73
C PRO A 176 -2.96 0.85 -9.66
N ILE A 177 -1.73 0.96 -9.14
CA ILE A 177 -1.00 2.23 -9.04
C ILE A 177 -0.89 2.91 -10.40
N GLY A 178 -0.54 2.15 -11.44
CA GLY A 178 -0.45 2.67 -12.80
C GLY A 178 -1.80 3.11 -13.36
N ARG A 179 -2.91 2.46 -12.97
CA ARG A 179 -4.26 2.88 -13.39
C ARG A 179 -4.69 4.16 -12.63
N THR A 180 -4.47 4.21 -11.33
CA THR A 180 -4.84 5.34 -10.46
C THR A 180 -4.08 6.61 -10.78
N LEU A 181 -2.78 6.52 -11.12
CA LEU A 181 -1.99 7.69 -11.50
C LEU A 181 -2.35 8.24 -12.89
N ASN A 182 -2.86 7.39 -13.80
CA ASN A 182 -3.22 7.78 -15.17
C ASN A 182 -4.70 8.15 -15.34
N ASN A 183 -5.57 7.73 -14.42
CA ASN A 183 -6.98 8.10 -14.35
C ASN A 183 -7.30 8.50 -12.91
N PRO A 184 -7.03 9.76 -12.53
CA PRO A 184 -7.51 10.31 -11.26
C PRO A 184 -9.04 10.23 -11.24
N ASP A 185 -9.63 9.70 -10.17
CA ASP A 185 -11.07 9.89 -9.95
C ASP A 185 -11.34 11.40 -9.91
N PRO A 186 -12.38 11.91 -10.61
CA PRO A 186 -12.61 13.36 -10.77
C PRO A 186 -12.96 14.11 -9.47
N GLU A 187 -13.03 13.43 -8.31
CA GLU A 187 -13.42 13.99 -7.02
C GLU A 187 -12.32 13.96 -5.93
N SER A 188 -11.07 13.61 -6.27
CA SER A 188 -9.93 13.70 -5.34
C SER A 188 -9.35 15.12 -5.27
#